data_AF-A0A927RR73-F1
#
_entry.id   AF-A0A927RR73-F1
#
_cell.length_a   1.000
_cell.length_b   1.000
_cell.length_c   1.000
_cell.angle_alpha   90.00
_cell.angle_beta   90.00
_cell.angle_gamma   90.00
#
_symmetry.space_group_name_H-M   'P 1'
#
loop_
_entity.id
_entity.type
_entity.pdbx_description
1 polymer ?
#
loop_
_entity_poly.entity_id
_entity_poly.type
_entity_poly.pdbx_seq_one_letter_code
_entity_poly.pdbx_strand_id
1 'polypeptide(L)' 'MKIAVINDLSGMGRCSLVASISVLSVLGQQVFPVPTAILSNQTGYPQFSFVDFTDNMDEYLANWQAMGTKFG' A
#
# COMPACT_ATOMS: atom_id res chain seq x y z
N MET A 1 6.36 -15.33 5.29
CA MET A 1 5.44 -14.70 6.27
C MET A 1 4.52 -13.77 5.50
N LYS A 2 3.28 -13.54 5.96
CA LYS A 2 2.39 -12.54 5.35
C LYS A 2 2.61 -11.22 6.06
N ILE A 3 2.99 -10.19 5.31
CA ILE A 3 3.29 -8.85 5.85
C ILE A 3 2.29 -7.87 5.26
N ALA A 4 1.49 -7.24 6.12
CA ALA A 4 0.67 -6.09 5.73
C ALA A 4 1.55 -4.83 5.73
N VAL A 5 1.53 -4.06 4.65
CA VAL A 5 2.28 -2.80 4.55
C VAL A 5 1.29 -1.67 4.33
N ILE A 6 1.25 -0.72 5.27
CA ILE A 6 0.33 0.42 5.24
C ILE A 6 1.13 1.65 4.86
N ASN A 7 0.88 2.20 3.67
CA ASN A 7 1.54 3.42 3.19
C ASN A 7 0.80 3.98 1.95
N ASP A 8 1.19 5.15 1.45
CA ASP A 8 0.62 5.67 0.20
C ASP A 8 1.09 4.86 -1.02
N LEU A 9 0.27 4.86 -2.06
CA LEU A 9 0.61 4.33 -3.37
C LEU A 9 0.89 5.49 -4.34
N SER A 10 2.17 5.73 -4.61
CA SER A 10 2.63 6.71 -5.59
C SER A 10 2.99 6.04 -6.93
N GLY A 11 2.31 6.42 -8.03
CA GLY A 11 2.52 5.84 -9.36
C GLY A 11 3.91 6.08 -9.96
N MET A 12 4.46 7.29 -9.80
CA MET A 12 5.84 7.64 -10.14
C MET A 12 6.64 8.09 -8.92
N GLY A 13 7.94 7.74 -8.89
CA GLY A 13 8.87 8.10 -7.80
C GLY A 13 9.49 6.91 -7.08
N ARG A 14 8.93 5.69 -7.26
CA ARG A 14 9.42 4.44 -6.63
C ARG A 14 9.58 4.56 -5.11
N CYS A 15 8.60 5.17 -4.44
CA CYS A 15 8.57 5.33 -2.98
C CYS A 15 7.43 4.50 -2.36
N SER A 16 7.28 4.62 -1.03
CA SER A 16 6.13 4.12 -0.28
C SER A 16 5.79 2.66 -0.59
N LEU A 17 4.53 2.32 -0.93
CA LEU A 17 4.15 0.93 -1.22
C LEU A 17 4.97 0.30 -2.35
N VAL A 18 5.30 1.05 -3.41
CA VAL A 18 6.10 0.53 -4.53
C VAL A 18 7.50 0.11 -4.07
N ALA A 19 8.14 0.92 -3.23
CA ALA A 19 9.45 0.61 -2.67
C ALA A 19 9.38 -0.60 -1.71
N SER A 20 8.43 -0.59 -0.77
CA SER A 20 8.28 -1.66 0.23
C SER A 20 7.94 -3.01 -0.39
N ILE A 21 7.02 -3.05 -1.36
CA ILE A 21 6.69 -4.27 -2.11
C ILE A 21 7.94 -4.80 -2.80
N SER A 22 8.67 -3.96 -3.53
CA SER A 22 9.86 -4.38 -4.28
C SER A 22 10.92 -5.03 -3.37
N VAL A 23 11.24 -4.39 -2.24
CA VAL A 23 12.25 -4.90 -1.29
C VAL A 23 11.79 -6.21 -0.67
N LEU A 24 10.56 -6.25 -0.12
CA LEU A 24 10.06 -7.43 0.58
C LEU A 24 9.83 -8.62 -0.36
N SER A 25 9.43 -8.38 -1.62
CA SER A 25 9.31 -9.44 -2.62
C SER A 25 10.64 -10.09 -2.96
N VAL A 26 11.72 -9.31 -3.09
CA VAL A 26 13.08 -9.85 -3.30
C VAL A 26 13.57 -10.64 -2.07
N LEU A 27 13.11 -10.28 -0.87
CA LEU A 27 13.36 -11.02 0.37
C LEU A 27 12.45 -12.26 0.54
N GLY A 28 11.67 -12.63 -0.48
CA GLY A 28 10.82 -13.82 -0.47
C GLY A 28 9.60 -13.71 0.44
N GLN A 29 9.20 -12.50 0.84
CA GLN A 29 8.02 -12.28 1.69
C GLN A 29 6.75 -12.06 0.86
N GLN A 30 5.63 -12.52 1.40
CA GLN A 30 4.32 -12.27 0.81
C GLN A 30 3.78 -10.94 1.35
N VAL A 31 3.72 -9.93 0.48
CA VAL A 31 3.31 -8.57 0.85
C VAL A 31 1.84 -8.35 0.51
N PHE A 32 1.10 -7.76 1.44
CA PHE A 32 -0.28 -7.33 1.27
C PHE A 32 -0.35 -5.81 1.47
N PRO A 33 -0.43 -5.04 0.39
CA PRO A 33 -0.44 -3.58 0.49
C PRO A 33 -1.78 -3.07 1.00
N VAL A 34 -1.76 -2.07 1.87
CA VAL A 34 -2.93 -1.30 2.31
C VAL A 34 -2.66 0.17 1.97
N PRO A 35 -3.28 0.73 0.93
CA PRO A 35 -3.07 2.12 0.58
C PRO A 35 -3.69 3.06 1.61
N THR A 36 -2.98 4.11 2.02
CA THR A 36 -3.56 5.23 2.78
C THR A 36 -4.03 6.36 1.86
N ALA A 37 -3.38 6.49 0.69
CA ALA A 37 -3.74 7.39 -0.38
C ALA A 37 -3.24 6.84 -1.71
N ILE A 38 -3.84 7.28 -2.81
CA ILE A 38 -3.41 6.98 -4.17
C ILE A 38 -2.96 8.28 -4.84
N LEU A 39 -1.70 8.32 -5.26
CA LEU A 39 -1.09 9.45 -5.93
C LEU A 39 -0.61 9.08 -7.33
N SER A 40 -0.72 9.98 -8.29
CA SER A 40 -0.09 9.77 -9.61
C SER A 40 1.44 9.72 -9.49
N ASN A 41 2.01 10.58 -8.64
CA ASN A 41 3.44 10.76 -8.43
C ASN A 41 3.69 11.08 -6.95
N GLN A 42 4.90 10.80 -6.46
CA GLN A 42 5.31 11.29 -5.14
C GLN A 42 5.26 12.83 -5.08
N THR A 43 5.11 13.38 -3.88
CA THR A 43 4.89 14.83 -3.64
C THR A 43 6.08 15.72 -4.01
N GLY A 44 7.24 15.14 -4.32
CA GLY A 44 8.40 15.86 -4.84
C GLY A 44 8.27 16.30 -6.32
N TYR A 45 7.24 15.84 -7.03
CA TYR A 45 6.98 16.28 -8.40
C TYR A 45 6.17 17.60 -8.44
N PRO A 46 6.32 18.43 -9.49
CA PRO A 46 5.61 19.71 -9.60
C PRO A 46 4.08 19.59 -9.65
N GLN A 47 3.58 18.43 -10.08
CA GLN A 47 2.16 18.13 -10.20
C GLN A 47 1.92 16.67 -9.82
N PHE A 48 0.84 16.41 -9.08
CA PHE A 48 0.34 15.08 -8.78
C PHE A 48 -1.17 15.12 -8.52
N SER A 49 -1.86 14.02 -8.82
CA SER A 49 -3.20 13.77 -8.28
C SER A 49 -3.08 13.15 -6.89
N PHE A 50 -4.08 13.38 -6.06
CA PHE A 50 -4.18 12.82 -4.72
C PHE A 50 -5.61 12.35 -4.49
N VAL A 51 -5.76 11.09 -4.09
CA VAL A 51 -7.02 10.50 -3.63
C VAL A 51 -6.77 9.97 -2.22
N ASP A 52 -7.47 10.54 -1.25
CA ASP A 52 -7.48 10.03 0.11
C ASP A 52 -8.23 8.69 0.15
N PHE A 53 -7.63 7.68 0.75
CA PHE A 53 -8.23 6.35 0.87
C PHE A 53 -8.74 6.05 2.29
N THR A 54 -8.63 7.00 3.22
CA THR A 54 -8.96 6.83 4.65
C THR A 54 -10.35 6.21 4.85
N ASP A 55 -11.38 6.75 4.20
CA ASP A 55 -12.77 6.27 4.35
C ASP A 55 -12.99 4.85 3.81
N ASN A 56 -12.12 4.38 2.91
CA ASN A 56 -12.20 3.04 2.33
C ASN A 56 -11.37 2.01 3.10
N MET A 57 -10.47 2.43 4.00
CA MET A 57 -9.56 1.52 4.70
C MET A 57 -10.30 0.52 5.60
N ASP A 58 -11.39 0.95 6.25
CA ASP A 58 -12.17 0.08 7.13
C ASP A 58 -12.82 -1.07 6.36
N GLU A 59 -13.48 -0.78 5.24
CA GLU A 59 -14.08 -1.81 4.37
C GLU A 59 -13.00 -2.72 3.76
N TYR A 60 -11.89 -2.13 3.35
CA TYR A 60 -10.74 -2.85 2.78
C TYR A 60 -10.20 -3.92 3.76
N LEU A 61 -9.99 -3.53 5.02
CA LEU A 61 -9.48 -4.42 6.07
C LEU A 61 -10.55 -5.40 6.56
N ALA A 62 -11.83 -5.00 6.62
CA ALA A 62 -12.93 -5.87 6.97
C ALA A 62 -13.05 -7.06 6.00
N ASN A 63 -12.87 -6.81 4.69
CA ASN A 63 -12.85 -7.88 3.68
C ASN A 63 -11.74 -8.90 3.94
N TRP A 64 -10.56 -8.45 4.38
CA TRP A 64 -9.46 -9.36 4.71
C TRP A 64 -9.73 -10.21 5.94
N GLN A 65 -10.37 -9.61 6.96
CA GLN A 65 -10.80 -10.31 8.16
C GLN A 65 -11.85 -11.38 7.85
N ALA A 66 -12.83 -11.05 6.99
CA ALA A 66 -13.86 -12.00 6.54
C ALA A 66 -13.27 -13.22 5.80
N MET A 67 -12.14 -13.05 5.10
CA MET A 67 -11.39 -14.13 4.45
C MET A 67 -10.49 -14.93 5.41
N GLY A 68 -10.47 -14.60 6.72
CA GLY A 68 -9.65 -15.30 7.71
C GLY A 68 -8.15 -15.07 7.54
N THR A 69 -7.75 -13.95 6.93
CA THR A 69 -6.32 -13.65 6.71
C THR A 69 -5.63 -13.32 8.02
N LYS A 70 -4.53 -14.03 8.33
CA LYS A 70 -3.65 -13.74 9.47
C LYS A 70 -2.31 -13.20 8.95
N PHE A 71 -1.86 -12.11 9.55
CA PHE A 71 -0.55 -11.51 9.29
C PHE A 71 0.42 -11.91 10.42
N GLY A 72 1.70 -11.98 10.07
CA GLY A 72 2.79 -12.27 11.02
C GLY A 72 3.28 -11.02 11.73
#